data_AF-A0A9E5RYQ3-F1
#
_entry.id   AF-A0A9E5RYQ3-F1
#
_cell.length_a   1.000
_cell.length_b   1.000
_cell.length_c   1.000
_cell.angle_alpha   90.00
_cell.angle_beta   90.00
_cell.angle_gamma   90.00
#
_symmetry.space_group_name_H-M   'P 1'
#
loop_
_entity.id
_entity.type
_entity.pdbx_description
1 polymer ?
#
loop_
_entity_poly.entity_id
_entity_poly.type
_entity_poly.pdbx_seq_one_letter_code
_entity_poly.pdbx_strand_id
1 'polypeptide(L)'
;MRLFNFIIIKSALISAECGFKDTELRRQSSGCDRSFIAASRDYEVAYQQLNGKHGVLTDAILAGLNPDIVPEFEWVTSEKLTVSVREKLQEYYDLAKIPQTPLISNHGEAIKLVQGKAKPISHSQNENTVNIQFQLLFHEILNADFKHQVPVVKEVIQKHQTAAFLIHGEQYCGQQLLVTRLSHLKPKWKNISPIKVDVGQRAVGGRLPYLWQQLTSWFGLPKDAQSHQIIERVCDRLLTQDVIFIFDRVNDMQPRVLSGWLKEFWQPLVARVEEHCPSSQRDTHLLMFLVDNNGSVCKSDILLAQKFDEPSYPLTPLHLPPISPFTVDVLDELIDRVTTIPKLQMRTELTSQILLEKSENGVPEFVYEEICDFCGHSWEGGLAKWLI
;
A
#
# COMPACT_ATOMS: atom_id res chain seq x y z
N MET A 1 -19.13 28.09 36.01
CA MET A 1 -19.60 26.73 35.67
C MET A 1 -18.81 26.30 34.44
N ARG A 2 -17.85 25.37 34.58
CA ARG A 2 -16.97 24.94 33.48
C ARG A 2 -17.78 24.01 32.56
N LEU A 3 -18.18 24.51 31.41
CA LEU A 3 -18.75 23.71 30.32
C LEU A 3 -17.63 22.84 29.74
N PHE A 4 -17.71 21.54 29.99
CA PHE A 4 -16.83 20.57 29.35
C PHE A 4 -17.50 20.14 28.04
N ASN A 5 -16.99 20.64 26.92
CA ASN A 5 -17.42 20.18 25.59
C ASN A 5 -16.69 18.89 25.25
N PHE A 6 -17.41 17.85 24.84
CA PHE A 6 -16.82 16.55 24.50
C PHE A 6 -17.15 16.15 23.07
N ILE A 7 -16.13 15.69 22.36
CA ILE A 7 -16.26 15.09 21.04
C ILE A 7 -15.71 13.67 21.14
N ILE A 8 -16.55 12.69 20.78
CA ILE A 8 -16.18 11.28 20.78
C ILE A 8 -16.27 10.78 19.34
N ILE A 9 -15.12 10.38 18.79
CA ILE A 9 -15.00 9.81 17.43
C ILE A 9 -14.59 8.35 17.56
N LYS A 10 -15.36 7.44 16.96
CA LYS A 10 -15.05 6.01 16.92
C LYS A 10 -14.97 5.52 15.48
N SER A 11 -13.77 5.22 15.01
CA SER A 11 -13.49 4.77 13.62
C SER A 11 -13.53 3.25 13.42
N ALA A 12 -13.93 2.49 14.44
CA ALA A 12 -13.97 1.02 14.42
C ALA A 12 -15.40 0.48 14.59
N LEU A 13 -15.60 -0.78 14.21
CA LEU A 13 -16.86 -1.51 14.31
C LEU A 13 -17.37 -1.49 15.76
N ILE A 14 -18.64 -1.11 15.96
CA ILE A 14 -19.27 -1.20 17.29
C ILE A 14 -19.68 -2.66 17.49
N SER A 15 -18.81 -3.50 18.06
CA SER A 15 -19.19 -4.86 18.44
C SER A 15 -20.12 -4.85 19.65
N ALA A 16 -21.01 -5.84 19.73
CA ALA A 16 -21.97 -6.04 20.82
C ALA A 16 -21.32 -6.17 22.22
N GLU A 17 -20.03 -6.51 22.30
CA GLU A 17 -19.27 -6.57 23.57
C GLU A 17 -18.86 -5.18 24.09
N CYS A 18 -18.88 -4.15 23.24
CA CYS A 18 -18.60 -2.77 23.61
C CYS A 18 -19.89 -1.93 23.55
N GLY A 19 -21.00 -2.52 24.01
CA GLY A 19 -22.35 -1.97 23.95
C GLY A 19 -22.51 -0.69 24.76
N PHE A 20 -22.01 0.42 24.21
CA PHE A 20 -22.40 1.76 24.60
C PHE A 20 -23.87 1.93 24.24
N LYS A 21 -24.75 1.75 25.23
CA LYS A 21 -26.16 2.04 25.04
C LYS A 21 -26.31 3.55 24.92
N ASP A 22 -26.94 4.03 23.86
CA ASP A 22 -27.33 5.44 23.67
C ASP A 22 -28.06 6.03 24.90
N THR A 23 -28.64 5.15 25.74
CA THR A 23 -29.25 5.49 27.02
C THR A 23 -28.26 5.88 28.14
N GLU A 24 -26.98 5.52 28.09
CA GLU A 24 -25.97 5.92 29.09
C GLU A 24 -25.46 7.35 28.85
N LEU A 25 -25.31 7.77 27.59
CA LEU A 25 -24.97 9.16 27.25
C LEU A 25 -26.06 10.15 27.66
N ARG A 26 -27.34 9.73 27.62
CA ARG A 26 -28.49 10.53 28.07
C ARG A 26 -28.56 10.69 29.60
N ARG A 27 -27.94 9.80 30.38
CA ARG A 27 -28.11 9.76 31.85
C ARG A 27 -27.08 10.55 32.65
N GLN A 28 -25.96 10.97 32.06
CA GLN A 28 -24.92 11.70 32.79
C GLN A 28 -24.82 13.17 32.36
N SER A 29 -25.18 14.03 33.31
CA SER A 29 -25.07 15.50 33.41
C SER A 29 -25.82 16.33 32.37
N SER A 30 -26.93 16.93 32.79
CA SER A 30 -27.59 18.05 32.11
C SER A 30 -26.66 19.27 32.07
N GLY A 31 -26.34 19.75 30.86
CA GLY A 31 -25.62 21.02 30.65
C GLY A 31 -24.22 20.93 30.03
N CYS A 32 -23.93 19.92 29.18
CA CYS A 32 -22.70 19.87 28.38
C CYS A 32 -23.03 19.62 26.91
N ASP A 33 -22.40 20.39 26.02
CA ASP A 33 -22.51 20.21 24.57
C ASP A 33 -21.65 19.01 24.14
N ARG A 34 -22.23 18.10 23.36
CA ARG A 34 -21.59 16.84 22.97
C ARG A 34 -21.85 16.51 21.51
N SER A 35 -20.82 15.99 20.84
CA SER A 35 -20.93 15.43 19.50
C SER A 35 -20.33 14.03 19.47
N PHE A 36 -21.11 13.07 18.98
CA PHE A 36 -20.71 11.68 18.82
C PHE A 36 -20.78 11.32 17.34
N ILE A 37 -19.69 10.77 16.81
CA ILE A 37 -19.59 10.29 15.43
C ILE A 37 -18.94 8.92 15.46
N ALA A 38 -19.67 7.88 15.05
CA ALA A 38 -19.13 6.54 14.87
C ALA A 38 -19.24 6.06 13.42
N ALA A 39 -18.26 5.26 13.02
CA ALA A 39 -18.03 4.86 11.64
C ALA A 39 -19.14 3.98 11.07
N SER A 40 -19.71 3.12 11.90
CA SER A 40 -20.78 2.22 11.51
C SER A 40 -21.69 1.95 12.70
N ARG A 41 -22.89 1.44 12.40
CA ARG A 41 -23.81 0.90 13.40
C ARG A 41 -23.31 -0.46 13.90
N ASP A 42 -23.91 -0.96 14.97
CA ASP A 42 -23.56 -2.22 15.62
C ASP A 42 -23.73 -3.47 14.73
N TYR A 43 -24.50 -3.36 13.65
CA TYR A 43 -24.70 -4.41 12.64
C TYR A 43 -23.99 -4.13 11.30
N GLU A 44 -23.23 -3.04 11.18
CA GLU A 44 -22.54 -2.64 9.94
C GLU A 44 -21.02 -2.63 10.11
N VAL A 45 -20.28 -2.96 9.04
CA VAL A 45 -18.82 -2.95 9.03
C VAL A 45 -18.31 -1.53 8.81
N ALA A 46 -17.27 -1.12 9.55
CA ALA A 46 -16.52 0.10 9.28
C ALA A 46 -15.41 -0.20 8.27
N TYR A 47 -15.41 0.48 7.13
CA TYR A 47 -14.48 0.22 6.04
C TYR A 47 -13.28 1.16 6.10
N GLN A 48 -12.16 0.66 5.56
CA GLN A 48 -10.99 1.44 5.24
C GLN A 48 -11.06 1.86 3.78
N GLN A 49 -10.54 3.04 3.44
CA GLN A 49 -10.42 3.42 2.04
C GLN A 49 -9.52 2.43 1.29
N LEU A 50 -9.77 2.27 -0.01
CA LEU A 50 -9.02 1.35 -0.87
C LEU A 50 -7.52 1.70 -0.94
N ASN A 51 -7.17 2.96 -0.68
CA ASN A 51 -5.79 3.46 -0.58
C ASN A 51 -5.10 3.15 0.77
N GLY A 52 -5.78 2.53 1.73
CA GLY A 52 -5.22 2.17 3.04
C GLY A 52 -4.84 3.34 3.96
N LYS A 53 -4.94 4.60 3.53
CA LYS A 53 -4.41 5.76 4.26
C LYS A 53 -5.22 6.12 5.49
N HIS A 54 -6.55 6.07 5.37
CA HIS A 54 -7.51 6.41 6.43
C HIS A 54 -8.72 5.46 6.38
N GLY A 55 -9.41 5.30 7.52
CA GLY A 55 -10.77 4.77 7.53
C GLY A 55 -11.70 5.64 6.68
N VAL A 56 -12.75 5.08 6.06
CA VAL A 56 -13.70 5.87 5.24
C VAL A 56 -14.31 7.01 6.06
N LEU A 57 -14.64 6.75 7.35
CA LEU A 57 -15.10 7.81 8.26
C LEU A 57 -14.01 8.86 8.53
N THR A 58 -12.78 8.43 8.77
CA THR A 58 -11.67 9.32 9.11
C THR A 58 -11.39 10.30 7.98
N ASP A 59 -11.43 9.84 6.73
CA ASP A 59 -11.26 10.71 5.56
C ASP A 59 -12.41 11.73 5.44
N ALA A 60 -13.65 11.30 5.65
CA ALA A 60 -14.81 12.17 5.66
C ALA A 60 -14.72 13.26 6.76
N ILE A 61 -14.21 12.91 7.95
CA ILE A 61 -13.98 13.86 9.04
C ILE A 61 -12.88 14.87 8.68
N LEU A 62 -11.77 14.40 8.10
CA LEU A 62 -10.67 15.29 7.68
C LEU A 62 -11.12 16.28 6.61
N ALA A 63 -11.93 15.82 5.64
CA ALA A 63 -12.52 16.68 4.64
C ALA A 63 -13.46 17.74 5.26
N GLY A 64 -14.30 17.35 6.22
CA GLY A 64 -15.23 18.25 6.89
C GLY A 64 -14.59 19.21 7.91
N LEU A 65 -13.38 18.92 8.40
CA LEU A 65 -12.59 19.78 9.28
C LEU A 65 -11.64 20.72 8.52
N ASN A 66 -11.63 20.68 7.19
CA ASN A 66 -10.75 21.52 6.40
C ASN A 66 -11.08 23.02 6.64
N PRO A 67 -10.14 23.85 7.11
CA PRO A 67 -10.39 25.28 7.32
C PRO A 67 -10.66 26.05 6.02
N ASP A 68 -10.33 25.49 4.86
CA ASP A 68 -10.42 26.19 3.57
C ASP A 68 -11.82 26.07 2.92
N ILE A 69 -12.70 25.22 3.48
CA ILE A 69 -14.07 25.04 2.97
C ILE A 69 -15.07 26.05 3.54
N VAL A 70 -14.66 26.83 4.54
CA VAL A 70 -15.48 27.89 5.14
C VAL A 70 -14.79 29.25 5.03
N PRO A 71 -15.56 30.34 4.83
CA PRO A 71 -15.05 31.71 4.85
C PRO A 71 -14.15 32.02 6.04
N GLU A 72 -13.22 32.95 5.82
CA GLU A 72 -12.31 33.43 6.85
C GLU A 72 -13.07 33.89 8.09
N PHE A 73 -12.58 33.50 9.27
CA PHE A 73 -13.16 33.76 10.59
C PHE A 73 -14.48 33.04 10.90
N GLU A 74 -15.09 32.32 9.95
CA GLU A 74 -16.26 31.49 10.20
C GLU A 74 -15.86 30.14 10.82
N TRP A 75 -16.64 29.62 11.75
CA TRP A 75 -16.34 28.33 12.38
C TRP A 75 -16.98 27.17 11.60
N VAL A 76 -16.18 26.13 11.37
CA VAL A 76 -16.67 24.76 11.21
C VAL A 76 -17.21 24.33 12.58
N THR A 77 -18.52 24.08 12.65
CA THR A 77 -19.18 23.60 13.85
C THR A 77 -19.38 22.08 13.80
N SER A 78 -19.69 21.45 14.94
CA SER A 78 -20.11 20.05 15.00
C SER A 78 -21.26 19.74 14.05
N GLU A 79 -22.22 20.65 13.90
CA GLU A 79 -23.34 20.48 12.96
C GLU A 79 -22.85 20.46 11.51
N LYS A 80 -22.04 21.44 11.10
CA LYS A 80 -21.46 21.49 9.75
C LYS A 80 -20.60 20.27 9.44
N LEU A 81 -19.78 19.84 10.40
CA LEU A 81 -18.98 18.63 10.28
C LEU A 81 -19.87 17.41 10.05
N THR A 82 -20.96 17.26 10.80
CA THR A 82 -21.86 16.10 10.64
C THR A 82 -22.59 16.06 9.30
N VAL A 83 -22.93 17.22 8.73
CA VAL A 83 -23.48 17.30 7.37
C VAL A 83 -22.43 16.86 6.36
N SER A 84 -21.22 17.43 6.42
CA SER A 84 -20.12 17.10 5.52
C SER A 84 -19.73 15.61 5.58
N VAL A 85 -19.69 15.02 6.77
CA VAL A 85 -19.41 13.59 6.96
C VAL A 85 -20.46 12.71 6.29
N ARG A 86 -21.76 13.06 6.39
CA ARG A 86 -22.83 12.31 5.70
C ARG A 86 -22.70 12.42 4.19
N GLU A 87 -22.46 13.61 3.67
CA GLU A 87 -22.30 13.85 2.24
C GLU A 87 -21.13 13.05 1.67
N LYS A 88 -19.97 13.06 2.35
CA LYS A 88 -18.78 12.32 1.91
C LYS A 88 -18.96 10.80 1.97
N LEU A 89 -19.64 10.29 2.99
CA LEU A 89 -19.97 8.86 3.06
C LEU A 89 -20.99 8.46 1.98
N GLN A 90 -21.93 9.34 1.64
CA GLN A 90 -22.85 9.12 0.52
C GLN A 90 -22.14 9.11 -0.83
N GLU A 91 -21.22 10.05 -1.07
CA GLU A 91 -20.38 10.06 -2.28
C GLU A 91 -19.56 8.76 -2.40
N TYR A 92 -18.98 8.29 -1.29
CA TYR A 92 -18.25 7.03 -1.26
C TYR A 92 -19.15 5.84 -1.60
N TYR A 93 -20.37 5.79 -1.05
CA TYR A 93 -21.35 4.78 -1.42
C TYR A 93 -21.72 4.83 -2.90
N ASP A 94 -21.94 6.03 -3.46
CA ASP A 94 -22.32 6.19 -4.85
C ASP A 94 -21.23 5.68 -5.80
N LEU A 95 -19.97 5.82 -5.42
CA LEU A 95 -18.81 5.34 -6.18
C LEU A 95 -18.52 3.84 -5.97
N ALA A 96 -18.39 3.39 -4.71
CA ALA A 96 -17.89 2.06 -4.37
C ALA A 96 -19.01 1.00 -4.21
N LYS A 97 -20.26 1.44 -4.06
CA LYS A 97 -21.44 0.60 -3.77
C LYS A 97 -21.29 -0.25 -2.50
N ILE A 98 -20.46 0.20 -1.55
CA ILE A 98 -20.25 -0.43 -0.24
C ILE A 98 -20.98 0.43 0.81
N PRO A 99 -22.00 -0.11 1.50
CA PRO A 99 -22.78 0.67 2.48
C PRO A 99 -22.02 0.85 3.79
N GLN A 100 -21.83 2.09 4.21
CA GLN A 100 -21.36 2.46 5.54
C GLN A 100 -22.14 3.66 6.07
N THR A 101 -23.04 3.43 7.04
CA THR A 101 -23.88 4.50 7.60
C THR A 101 -23.30 4.98 8.93
N PRO A 102 -22.90 6.26 9.04
CA PRO A 102 -22.34 6.76 10.29
C PRO A 102 -23.45 6.89 11.35
N LEU A 103 -23.13 6.58 12.61
CA LEU A 103 -23.98 6.92 13.75
C LEU A 103 -23.55 8.28 14.28
N ILE A 104 -24.43 9.27 14.14
CA ILE A 104 -24.16 10.66 14.53
C ILE A 104 -25.20 11.11 15.55
N SER A 105 -24.75 11.64 16.67
CA SER A 105 -25.59 12.31 17.66
C SER A 105 -24.96 13.62 18.13
N ASN A 106 -25.73 14.70 18.11
CA ASN A 106 -25.34 15.99 18.67
C ASN A 106 -26.33 16.35 19.79
N HIS A 107 -25.80 16.86 20.90
CA HIS A 107 -26.58 17.33 22.05
C HIS A 107 -26.06 18.68 22.51
N GLY A 108 -26.96 19.63 22.78
CA GLY A 108 -26.60 20.98 23.20
C GLY A 108 -26.34 21.92 22.01
N GLU A 109 -25.60 23.00 22.28
CA GLU A 109 -25.24 24.02 21.29
C GLU A 109 -24.15 23.54 20.33
N ALA A 110 -24.06 24.21 19.17
CA ALA A 110 -23.07 23.90 18.15
C ALA A 110 -21.63 24.11 18.67
N ILE A 111 -20.82 23.04 18.67
CA ILE A 111 -19.44 23.09 19.15
C ILE A 111 -18.57 23.67 18.03
N LYS A 112 -17.82 24.74 18.32
CA LYS A 112 -16.85 25.34 17.40
C LYS A 112 -15.59 24.47 17.32
N LEU A 113 -15.22 24.01 16.13
CA LEU A 113 -14.14 23.05 15.92
C LEU A 113 -12.90 23.70 15.31
N VAL A 114 -13.04 24.22 14.10
CA VAL A 114 -11.94 24.80 13.31
C VAL A 114 -12.44 26.13 12.76
N GLN A 115 -11.61 27.17 12.82
CA GLN A 115 -11.93 28.47 12.24
C GLN A 115 -11.38 28.55 10.82
N GLY A 116 -12.21 29.06 9.91
CA GLY A 116 -11.89 29.25 8.51
C GLY A 116 -10.73 30.22 8.31
N LYS A 117 -9.88 29.91 7.33
CA LYS A 117 -8.72 30.73 6.98
C LYS A 117 -8.99 31.51 5.69
N ALA A 118 -8.28 32.64 5.51
CA ALA A 118 -8.26 33.35 4.24
C ALA A 118 -7.90 32.36 3.14
N LYS A 119 -8.78 32.19 2.16
CA LYS A 119 -8.52 31.35 1.00
C LYS A 119 -7.26 31.90 0.33
N PRO A 120 -6.14 31.16 0.25
CA PRO A 120 -4.96 31.67 -0.41
C PRO A 120 -5.32 31.96 -1.88
N ILE A 121 -5.04 33.18 -2.31
CA ILE A 121 -5.24 33.63 -3.68
C ILE A 121 -4.38 32.71 -4.58
N SER A 122 -5.05 31.87 -5.35
CA SER A 122 -4.50 30.95 -6.37
C SER A 122 -3.37 30.00 -5.93
N HIS A 123 -3.71 28.89 -5.25
CA HIS A 123 -2.82 27.71 -5.15
C HIS A 123 -3.19 26.56 -6.11
N SER A 124 -4.35 26.58 -6.77
CA SER A 124 -4.81 25.43 -7.58
C SER A 124 -4.02 25.16 -8.87
N GLN A 125 -3.35 26.17 -9.45
CA GLN A 125 -2.45 25.95 -10.59
C GLN A 125 -1.03 25.55 -10.16
N ASN A 126 -0.61 25.97 -8.96
CA ASN A 126 0.72 25.66 -8.44
C ASN A 126 0.76 24.25 -7.84
N GLU A 127 -0.29 23.80 -7.13
CA GLU A 127 -0.36 22.44 -6.59
C GLU A 127 -0.35 21.36 -7.67
N ASN A 128 -1.08 21.55 -8.77
CA ASN A 128 -1.05 20.59 -9.89
C ASN A 128 0.30 20.57 -10.61
N THR A 129 0.95 21.72 -10.77
CA THR A 129 2.28 21.80 -11.41
C THR A 129 3.36 21.16 -10.54
N VAL A 130 3.35 21.47 -9.24
CA VAL A 130 4.24 20.89 -8.24
C VAL A 130 4.02 19.37 -8.14
N ASN A 131 2.77 18.90 -8.14
CA ASN A 131 2.42 17.46 -8.17
C ASN A 131 2.96 16.73 -9.42
N ILE A 132 2.87 17.32 -10.60
CA ILE A 132 3.41 16.72 -11.83
C ILE A 132 4.95 16.63 -11.77
N GLN A 133 5.63 17.67 -11.29
CA GLN A 133 7.08 17.65 -11.12
C GLN A 133 7.54 16.57 -10.15
N PHE A 134 6.77 16.35 -9.07
CA PHE A 134 7.03 15.28 -8.13
C PHE A 134 6.89 13.90 -8.73
N GLN A 135 5.84 13.67 -9.50
CA GLN A 135 5.66 12.40 -10.20
C GLN A 135 6.83 12.12 -11.14
N LEU A 136 7.32 13.16 -11.84
CA LEU A 136 8.47 13.05 -12.73
C LEU A 136 9.75 12.76 -11.96
N LEU A 137 10.04 13.52 -10.90
CA LEU A 137 11.21 13.31 -10.04
C LEU A 137 11.24 11.87 -9.51
N PHE A 138 10.11 11.42 -8.96
CA PHE A 138 9.99 10.08 -8.40
C PHE A 138 10.09 9.00 -9.47
N HIS A 139 9.48 9.23 -10.64
CA HIS A 139 9.60 8.34 -11.77
C HIS A 139 11.06 8.15 -12.18
N GLU A 140 11.84 9.24 -12.26
CA GLU A 140 13.26 9.22 -12.60
C GLU A 140 14.13 8.54 -11.55
N ILE A 141 13.91 8.82 -10.27
CA ILE A 141 14.61 8.16 -9.16
C ILE A 141 14.40 6.64 -9.23
N LEU A 142 13.14 6.20 -9.29
CA LEU A 142 12.82 4.79 -9.33
C LEU A 142 13.18 4.12 -10.67
N ASN A 143 13.22 4.88 -11.77
CA ASN A 143 13.77 4.40 -13.05
C ASN A 143 15.26 4.10 -12.91
N ALA A 144 16.00 4.98 -12.23
CA ALA A 144 17.43 4.82 -12.02
C ALA A 144 17.74 3.63 -11.11
N ASP A 145 17.04 3.53 -9.97
CA ASP A 145 17.27 2.45 -9.01
C ASP A 145 16.96 1.07 -9.61
N PHE A 146 15.75 0.92 -10.16
CA PHE A 146 15.26 -0.38 -10.62
C PHE A 146 15.45 -0.60 -12.12
N LYS A 147 16.46 0.03 -12.71
CA LYS A 147 16.73 0.00 -14.17
C LYS A 147 16.99 -1.39 -14.71
N HIS A 148 17.50 -2.29 -13.87
CA HIS A 148 17.85 -3.66 -14.25
C HIS A 148 16.71 -4.66 -14.03
N GLN A 149 15.89 -4.48 -12.99
CA GLN A 149 14.85 -5.43 -12.58
C GLN A 149 13.56 -5.23 -13.37
N VAL A 150 13.13 -3.97 -13.54
CA VAL A 150 11.83 -3.65 -14.16
C VAL A 150 11.71 -4.14 -15.61
N PRO A 151 12.72 -3.96 -16.49
CA PRO A 151 12.63 -4.46 -17.86
C PRO A 151 12.49 -5.99 -17.92
N VAL A 152 13.25 -6.71 -17.09
CA VAL A 152 13.19 -8.18 -17.02
C VAL A 152 11.79 -8.64 -16.61
N VAL A 153 11.23 -8.06 -15.54
CA VAL A 153 9.89 -8.41 -15.07
C VAL A 153 8.83 -8.09 -16.14
N LYS A 154 8.93 -6.95 -16.82
CA LYS A 154 8.04 -6.57 -17.92
C LYS A 154 8.09 -7.60 -19.08
N GLU A 155 9.28 -8.01 -19.49
CA GLU A 155 9.45 -9.02 -20.55
C GLU A 155 8.84 -10.36 -20.15
N VAL A 156 9.08 -10.80 -18.92
CA VAL A 156 8.53 -12.05 -18.39
C VAL A 156 7.00 -12.02 -18.37
N ILE A 157 6.38 -10.94 -17.88
CA ILE A 157 4.91 -10.81 -17.82
C ILE A 157 4.28 -10.76 -19.22
N GLN A 158 5.02 -10.33 -20.24
CA GLN A 158 4.54 -10.37 -21.63
C GLN A 158 4.56 -11.78 -22.22
N LYS A 159 5.51 -12.62 -21.80
CA LYS A 159 5.72 -13.97 -22.34
C LYS A 159 5.03 -15.07 -21.52
N HIS A 160 4.85 -14.85 -20.22
CA HIS A 160 4.37 -15.84 -19.27
C HIS A 160 3.18 -15.31 -18.46
N GLN A 161 2.11 -16.11 -18.39
CA GLN A 161 0.96 -15.83 -17.51
C GLN A 161 1.26 -16.19 -16.06
N THR A 162 2.04 -17.24 -15.83
CA THR A 162 2.49 -17.64 -14.49
C THR A 162 3.95 -17.29 -14.33
N ALA A 163 4.28 -16.55 -13.27
CA ALA A 163 5.64 -16.08 -13.04
C ALA A 163 5.97 -16.00 -11.54
N ALA A 164 7.21 -16.31 -11.20
CA ALA A 164 7.74 -16.23 -9.85
C ALA A 164 9.08 -15.50 -9.86
N PHE A 165 9.28 -14.59 -8.91
CA PHE A 165 10.48 -13.76 -8.82
C PHE A 165 11.04 -13.77 -7.41
N LEU A 166 12.36 -13.86 -7.30
CA LEU A 166 13.09 -13.50 -6.09
C LEU A 166 13.59 -12.06 -6.24
N ILE A 167 13.09 -11.18 -5.39
CA ILE A 167 13.60 -9.83 -5.21
C ILE A 167 14.56 -9.86 -4.03
N HIS A 168 15.80 -9.49 -4.26
CA HIS A 168 16.84 -9.53 -3.22
C HIS A 168 17.82 -8.36 -3.39
N GLY A 169 18.58 -8.09 -2.34
CA GLY A 169 19.55 -7.01 -2.31
C GLY A 169 20.18 -6.86 -0.94
N GLU A 170 21.00 -5.83 -0.78
CA GLU A 170 21.52 -5.45 0.55
C GLU A 170 20.40 -4.83 1.42
N GLN A 171 20.64 -4.73 2.72
CA GLN A 171 19.65 -4.15 3.63
C GLN A 171 19.38 -2.69 3.26
N TYR A 172 18.11 -2.28 3.39
CA TYR A 172 17.65 -0.91 3.13
C TYR A 172 17.76 -0.46 1.65
N CYS A 173 17.97 -1.39 0.72
CA CYS A 173 18.02 -1.09 -0.72
C CYS A 173 16.65 -1.02 -1.42
N GLY A 174 15.52 -0.90 -0.70
CA GLY A 174 14.24 -0.63 -1.34
C GLY A 174 13.56 -1.83 -2.03
N GLN A 175 13.84 -3.06 -1.60
CA GLN A 175 13.20 -4.29 -2.10
C GLN A 175 11.66 -4.20 -2.06
N GLN A 176 11.10 -3.69 -0.97
CA GLN A 176 9.66 -3.47 -0.84
C GLN A 176 9.15 -2.39 -1.82
N LEU A 177 9.94 -1.34 -2.08
CA LEU A 177 9.60 -0.30 -3.04
C LEU A 177 9.58 -0.84 -4.47
N LEU A 178 10.48 -1.77 -4.80
CA LEU A 178 10.43 -2.49 -6.08
C LEU A 178 9.11 -3.26 -6.21
N VAL A 179 8.70 -4.04 -5.20
CA VAL A 179 7.42 -4.78 -5.22
C VAL A 179 6.24 -3.84 -5.47
N THR A 180 6.19 -2.73 -4.74
CA THR A 180 5.18 -1.68 -4.92
C THR A 180 5.19 -1.18 -6.36
N ARG A 181 6.35 -0.79 -6.90
CA ARG A 181 6.48 -0.33 -8.29
C ARG A 181 6.04 -1.39 -9.30
N LEU A 182 6.38 -2.65 -9.07
CA LEU A 182 5.97 -3.77 -9.92
C LEU A 182 4.46 -3.98 -9.90
N SER A 183 3.80 -3.74 -8.76
CA SER A 183 2.34 -3.80 -8.64
C SER A 183 1.61 -2.74 -9.47
N HIS A 184 2.30 -1.68 -9.91
CA HIS A 184 1.75 -0.64 -10.78
C HIS A 184 2.07 -0.83 -12.28
N LEU A 185 2.75 -1.91 -12.68
CA LEU A 185 3.14 -2.12 -14.08
C LEU A 185 1.94 -2.24 -15.03
N LYS A 186 0.83 -2.83 -14.56
CA LYS A 186 -0.43 -2.84 -15.31
C LYS A 186 -1.44 -1.93 -14.63
N PRO A 187 -2.15 -1.07 -15.37
CA PRO A 187 -3.22 -0.23 -14.81
C PRO A 187 -4.28 -1.03 -14.06
N LYS A 188 -4.58 -2.25 -14.52
CA LYS A 188 -5.55 -3.17 -13.89
C LYS A 188 -5.14 -3.59 -12.47
N TRP A 189 -3.84 -3.64 -12.17
CA TRP A 189 -3.33 -4.10 -10.87
C TRP A 189 -3.49 -3.07 -9.76
N LYS A 190 -3.70 -1.78 -10.09
CA LYS A 190 -3.93 -0.73 -9.09
C LYS A 190 -5.11 -1.01 -8.15
N ASN A 191 -6.12 -1.75 -8.64
CA ASN A 191 -7.32 -2.08 -7.88
C ASN A 191 -7.32 -3.53 -7.36
N ILE A 192 -6.28 -4.31 -7.66
CA ILE A 192 -6.16 -5.69 -7.20
C ILE A 192 -5.54 -5.65 -5.81
N SER A 193 -6.17 -6.31 -4.84
CA SER A 193 -5.57 -6.54 -3.53
C SER A 193 -4.62 -7.74 -3.60
N PRO A 194 -3.28 -7.54 -3.62
CA PRO A 194 -2.33 -8.64 -3.58
C PRO A 194 -2.43 -9.38 -2.26
N ILE A 195 -2.17 -10.69 -2.29
CA ILE A 195 -2.13 -11.54 -1.11
C ILE A 195 -0.73 -11.39 -0.51
N LYS A 196 -0.62 -10.51 0.50
CA LYS A 196 0.63 -10.25 1.22
C LYS A 196 0.73 -11.15 2.45
N VAL A 197 1.85 -11.85 2.58
CA VAL A 197 2.16 -12.75 3.68
C VAL A 197 3.53 -12.38 4.26
N ASP A 198 3.55 -11.88 5.49
CA ASP A 198 4.80 -11.65 6.24
C ASP A 198 5.25 -13.00 6.83
N VAL A 199 6.27 -13.61 6.23
CA VAL A 199 6.77 -14.91 6.70
C VAL A 199 7.67 -14.76 7.93
N GLY A 200 8.17 -13.57 8.22
CA GLY A 200 9.00 -13.34 9.41
C GLY A 200 8.21 -13.26 10.72
N GLN A 201 6.86 -13.34 10.68
CA GLN A 201 6.06 -13.58 11.88
C GLN A 201 6.24 -15.02 12.33
N ARG A 202 6.63 -15.23 13.61
CA ARG A 202 7.01 -16.55 14.18
C ARG A 202 5.98 -17.68 13.96
N ALA A 203 4.71 -17.35 13.71
CA ALA A 203 3.67 -18.33 13.41
C ALA A 203 3.61 -18.73 11.93
N VAL A 204 3.94 -17.84 10.99
CA VAL A 204 3.62 -17.99 9.56
C VAL A 204 4.78 -18.59 8.77
N GLY A 205 5.99 -18.03 8.84
CA GLY A 205 7.15 -18.59 8.13
C GLY A 205 7.76 -19.82 8.77
N GLY A 206 7.21 -20.27 9.90
CA GLY A 206 7.67 -21.47 10.58
C GLY A 206 7.17 -22.77 9.92
N ARG A 207 5.95 -22.82 9.39
CA ARG A 207 5.34 -24.05 8.85
C ARG A 207 4.27 -23.79 7.77
N LEU A 208 4.29 -24.61 6.73
CA LEU A 208 3.34 -24.57 5.60
C LEU A 208 1.84 -24.62 5.98
N PRO A 209 1.39 -25.38 7.00
CA PRO A 209 -0.02 -25.39 7.41
C PRO A 209 -0.58 -24.01 7.79
N TYR A 210 0.25 -23.10 8.31
CA TYR A 210 -0.19 -21.74 8.64
C TYR A 210 -0.40 -20.88 7.40
N LEU A 211 0.42 -21.07 6.35
CA LEU A 211 0.18 -20.46 5.05
C LEU A 211 -1.19 -20.90 4.52
N TRP A 212 -1.47 -22.20 4.52
CA TRP A 212 -2.76 -22.72 4.08
C TRP A 212 -3.91 -22.13 4.90
N GLN A 213 -3.78 -22.07 6.23
CA GLN A 213 -4.79 -21.47 7.10
C GLN A 213 -5.04 -19.98 6.80
N GLN A 214 -4.00 -19.21 6.52
CA GLN A 214 -4.15 -17.82 6.10
C GLN A 214 -4.89 -17.73 4.77
N LEU A 215 -4.48 -18.51 3.78
CA LEU A 215 -5.14 -18.52 2.46
C LEU A 215 -6.62 -18.94 2.57
N THR A 216 -6.93 -19.93 3.40
CA THR A 216 -8.32 -20.32 3.72
C THR A 216 -9.14 -19.11 4.18
N SER A 217 -8.59 -18.29 5.09
CA SER A 217 -9.26 -17.07 5.56
C SER A 217 -9.43 -16.03 4.45
N TRP A 218 -8.40 -15.81 3.62
CA TRP A 218 -8.43 -14.86 2.51
C TRP A 218 -9.47 -15.24 1.44
N PHE A 219 -9.64 -16.53 1.20
CA PHE A 219 -10.59 -17.06 0.21
C PHE A 219 -11.98 -17.37 0.78
N GLY A 220 -12.22 -17.10 2.07
CA GLY A 220 -13.50 -17.34 2.73
C GLY A 220 -13.88 -18.82 2.81
N LEU A 221 -12.88 -19.71 2.85
CA LEU A 221 -13.08 -21.16 2.91
C LEU A 221 -13.22 -21.65 4.37
N PRO A 222 -13.86 -22.82 4.59
CA PRO A 222 -13.93 -23.46 5.91
C PRO A 222 -12.55 -23.75 6.50
N LYS A 223 -12.40 -23.71 7.83
CA LYS A 223 -11.10 -23.91 8.50
C LYS A 223 -10.46 -25.29 8.27
N ASP A 224 -11.26 -26.28 7.93
CA ASP A 224 -10.88 -27.65 7.58
C ASP A 224 -10.64 -27.85 6.07
N ALA A 225 -10.69 -26.77 5.29
CA ALA A 225 -10.43 -26.81 3.86
C ALA A 225 -9.04 -27.38 3.56
N GLN A 226 -9.01 -28.25 2.57
CA GLN A 226 -7.80 -28.93 2.13
C GLN A 226 -7.04 -28.06 1.12
N SER A 227 -5.73 -28.27 0.98
CA SER A 227 -4.86 -27.50 0.07
C SER A 227 -5.37 -27.48 -1.38
N HIS A 228 -5.92 -28.58 -1.89
CA HIS A 228 -6.47 -28.64 -3.24
C HIS A 228 -7.66 -27.69 -3.45
N GLN A 229 -8.52 -27.49 -2.44
CA GLN A 229 -9.68 -26.58 -2.52
C GLN A 229 -9.22 -25.12 -2.56
N ILE A 230 -8.14 -24.79 -1.85
CA ILE A 230 -7.53 -23.47 -1.88
C ILE A 230 -6.94 -23.20 -3.27
N ILE A 231 -6.22 -24.18 -3.83
CA ILE A 231 -5.66 -24.09 -5.19
C ILE A 231 -6.79 -23.90 -6.22
N GLU A 232 -7.88 -24.67 -6.14
CA GLU A 232 -9.05 -24.50 -7.01
C GLU A 232 -9.63 -23.09 -6.91
N ARG A 233 -9.71 -22.52 -5.70
CA ARG A 233 -10.19 -21.15 -5.52
C ARG A 233 -9.26 -20.10 -6.12
N VAL A 234 -7.94 -20.34 -6.11
CA VAL A 234 -6.98 -19.51 -6.83
C VAL A 234 -7.22 -19.60 -8.34
N CYS A 235 -7.42 -20.80 -8.89
CA CYS A 235 -7.74 -21.02 -10.30
C CYS A 235 -9.05 -20.32 -10.71
N ASP A 236 -10.11 -20.40 -9.88
CA ASP A 236 -11.37 -19.68 -10.08
C ASP A 236 -11.16 -18.17 -10.13
N ARG A 237 -10.33 -17.64 -9.23
CA ARG A 237 -10.03 -16.20 -9.20
C ARG A 237 -9.27 -15.78 -10.45
N LEU A 238 -8.31 -16.59 -10.88
CA LEU A 238 -7.53 -16.38 -12.11
C LEU A 238 -8.38 -16.38 -13.39
N LEU A 239 -9.60 -16.92 -13.39
CA LEU A 239 -10.51 -16.78 -14.53
C LEU A 239 -11.01 -15.35 -14.72
N THR A 240 -10.99 -14.53 -13.66
CA THR A 240 -11.65 -13.20 -13.66
C THR A 240 -10.68 -12.05 -13.38
N GLN A 241 -9.59 -12.28 -12.66
CA GLN A 241 -8.61 -11.25 -12.29
C GLN A 241 -7.22 -11.85 -12.07
N ASP A 242 -6.18 -11.02 -12.12
CA ASP A 242 -4.83 -11.45 -11.75
C ASP A 242 -4.77 -11.83 -10.25
N VAL A 243 -3.89 -12.78 -9.93
CA VAL A 243 -3.59 -13.17 -8.55
C VAL A 243 -2.10 -12.93 -8.30
N ILE A 244 -1.80 -12.11 -7.31
CA ILE A 244 -0.44 -11.72 -6.95
C ILE A 244 -0.19 -12.13 -5.51
N PHE A 245 0.81 -12.99 -5.30
CA PHE A 245 1.34 -13.37 -3.99
C PHE A 245 2.60 -12.57 -3.71
N ILE A 246 2.70 -11.99 -2.51
CA ILE A 246 3.89 -11.30 -2.02
C ILE A 246 4.25 -11.93 -0.68
N PHE A 247 5.40 -12.61 -0.63
CA PHE A 247 5.96 -13.18 0.58
C PHE A 247 7.09 -12.26 1.07
N ASP A 248 6.82 -11.51 2.12
CA ASP A 248 7.78 -10.55 2.68
C ASP A 248 8.66 -11.19 3.75
N ARG A 249 9.90 -10.71 3.85
CA ARG A 249 10.93 -11.17 4.80
C ARG A 249 11.28 -12.65 4.66
N VAL A 250 11.42 -13.15 3.43
CA VAL A 250 11.82 -14.56 3.22
C VAL A 250 13.23 -14.86 3.74
N ASN A 251 14.04 -13.83 3.95
CA ASN A 251 15.33 -13.92 4.65
C ASN A 251 15.24 -14.43 6.10
N ASP A 252 14.08 -14.36 6.74
CA ASP A 252 13.88 -14.88 8.10
C ASP A 252 13.52 -16.37 8.12
N MET A 253 13.30 -16.97 6.94
CA MET A 253 12.95 -18.38 6.79
C MET A 253 14.21 -19.23 6.61
N GLN A 254 14.22 -20.43 7.22
CA GLN A 254 15.28 -21.39 6.95
C GLN A 254 15.22 -21.87 5.48
N PRO A 255 16.35 -22.02 4.78
CA PRO A 255 16.34 -22.38 3.36
C PRO A 255 15.56 -23.66 3.04
N ARG A 256 15.65 -24.67 3.91
CA ARG A 256 14.90 -25.94 3.78
C ARG A 256 13.39 -25.75 3.84
N VAL A 257 12.91 -24.81 4.67
CA VAL A 257 11.47 -24.51 4.79
C VAL A 257 10.99 -23.79 3.54
N LEU A 258 11.77 -22.84 3.01
CA LEU A 258 11.45 -22.15 1.75
C LEU A 258 11.43 -23.11 0.57
N SER A 259 12.40 -24.02 0.46
CA SER A 259 12.37 -25.09 -0.55
C SER A 259 11.14 -25.99 -0.41
N GLY A 260 10.75 -26.31 0.82
CA GLY A 260 9.51 -27.06 1.11
C GLY A 260 8.26 -26.31 0.63
N TRP A 261 8.18 -24.99 0.87
CA TRP A 261 7.09 -24.15 0.38
C TRP A 261 7.02 -24.13 -1.15
N LEU A 262 8.15 -23.96 -1.83
CA LEU A 262 8.17 -23.99 -3.30
C LEU A 262 7.66 -25.33 -3.83
N LYS A 263 8.05 -26.44 -3.21
CA LYS A 263 7.66 -27.80 -3.64
C LYS A 263 6.21 -28.16 -3.31
N GLU A 264 5.71 -27.78 -2.14
CA GLU A 264 4.41 -28.23 -1.64
C GLU A 264 3.28 -27.22 -1.85
N PHE A 265 3.61 -25.94 -2.10
CA PHE A 265 2.63 -24.88 -2.38
C PHE A 265 2.74 -24.36 -3.82
N TRP A 266 3.91 -23.88 -4.24
CA TRP A 266 4.03 -23.20 -5.54
C TRP A 266 3.94 -24.17 -6.72
N GLN A 267 4.73 -25.24 -6.74
CA GLN A 267 4.74 -26.20 -7.85
C GLN A 267 3.36 -26.84 -8.12
N PRO A 268 2.60 -27.31 -7.10
CA PRO A 268 1.26 -27.85 -7.33
C PRO A 268 0.28 -26.80 -7.86
N LEU A 269 0.41 -25.54 -7.42
CA LEU A 269 -0.41 -24.44 -7.91
C LEU A 269 -0.13 -24.14 -9.39
N VAL A 270 1.14 -24.05 -9.79
CA VAL A 270 1.55 -23.85 -11.19
C VAL A 270 1.01 -24.98 -12.08
N ALA A 271 1.24 -26.24 -11.68
CA ALA A 271 0.76 -27.39 -12.44
C ALA A 271 -0.76 -27.38 -12.63
N ARG A 272 -1.52 -27.07 -11.56
CA ARG A 272 -2.98 -26.99 -11.64
C ARG A 272 -3.46 -25.87 -12.55
N VAL A 273 -2.79 -24.71 -12.51
CA VAL A 273 -3.11 -23.58 -13.40
C VAL A 273 -2.84 -23.95 -14.85
N GLU A 274 -1.69 -24.54 -15.17
CA GLU A 274 -1.39 -24.98 -16.54
C GLU A 274 -2.41 -25.99 -17.08
N GLU A 275 -2.89 -26.91 -16.23
CA GLU A 275 -3.95 -27.87 -16.59
C GLU A 275 -5.33 -27.23 -16.81
N HIS A 276 -5.75 -26.30 -15.94
CA HIS A 276 -7.14 -25.78 -15.90
C HIS A 276 -7.32 -24.48 -16.67
N CYS A 277 -6.22 -23.84 -17.05
CA CYS A 277 -6.16 -22.47 -17.52
C CYS A 277 -5.23 -22.35 -18.74
N PRO A 278 -5.52 -22.99 -19.89
CA PRO A 278 -4.62 -22.98 -21.03
C PRO A 278 -4.35 -21.56 -21.54
N SER A 279 -3.07 -21.29 -21.86
CA SER A 279 -2.50 -19.95 -22.03
C SER A 279 -3.06 -19.16 -23.21
N SER A 280 -3.77 -19.79 -24.14
CA SER A 280 -4.26 -19.17 -25.37
C SER A 280 -5.47 -18.24 -25.20
N GLN A 281 -6.06 -18.13 -24.00
CA GLN A 281 -7.32 -17.40 -23.80
C GLN A 281 -7.35 -16.40 -22.63
N ARG A 282 -6.24 -16.17 -21.90
CA ARG A 282 -6.24 -15.32 -20.69
C ARG A 282 -5.34 -14.10 -20.79
N ASP A 283 -5.86 -12.99 -20.27
CA ASP A 283 -5.11 -11.75 -19.98
C ASP A 283 -4.79 -11.63 -18.48
N THR A 284 -5.10 -12.68 -17.70
CA THR A 284 -4.82 -12.74 -16.26
C THR A 284 -3.52 -13.46 -15.96
N HIS A 285 -2.86 -13.05 -14.88
CA HIS A 285 -1.53 -13.49 -14.48
C HIS A 285 -1.57 -14.04 -13.06
N LEU A 286 -0.80 -15.11 -12.84
CA LEU A 286 -0.45 -15.63 -11.53
C LEU A 286 0.99 -15.24 -11.22
N LEU A 287 1.18 -14.32 -10.27
CA LEU A 287 2.50 -13.81 -9.91
C LEU A 287 2.86 -14.17 -8.47
N MET A 288 4.12 -14.50 -8.25
CA MET A 288 4.70 -14.65 -6.91
C MET A 288 5.96 -13.81 -6.78
N PHE A 289 6.01 -12.98 -5.73
CA PHE A 289 7.20 -12.22 -5.34
C PHE A 289 7.70 -12.71 -3.98
N LEU A 290 8.94 -13.20 -3.95
CA LEU A 290 9.67 -13.53 -2.73
C LEU A 290 10.59 -12.34 -2.42
N VAL A 291 10.43 -11.72 -1.25
CA VAL A 291 11.19 -10.50 -0.87
C VAL A 291 12.24 -10.84 0.18
N ASP A 292 13.49 -10.84 -0.24
CA ASP A 292 14.67 -11.07 0.57
C ASP A 292 15.36 -9.73 0.87
N ASN A 293 15.18 -9.24 2.10
CA ASN A 293 15.65 -7.91 2.50
C ASN A 293 17.15 -7.87 2.88
N ASN A 294 17.89 -8.98 2.77
CA ASN A 294 19.34 -9.00 3.09
C ASN A 294 20.20 -9.86 2.13
N GLY A 295 19.59 -10.44 1.10
CA GLY A 295 20.28 -11.26 0.10
C GLY A 295 20.80 -12.58 0.67
N SER A 296 20.15 -13.14 1.69
CA SER A 296 20.54 -14.43 2.30
C SER A 296 20.04 -15.63 1.49
N VAL A 297 18.91 -15.51 0.80
CA VAL A 297 18.30 -16.59 0.01
C VAL A 297 19.19 -16.93 -1.18
N CYS A 298 19.72 -15.93 -1.88
CA CYS A 298 20.62 -16.16 -3.03
C CYS A 298 21.99 -16.75 -2.63
N LYS A 299 22.39 -16.63 -1.36
CA LYS A 299 23.62 -17.22 -0.81
C LYS A 299 23.41 -18.65 -0.28
N SER A 300 22.19 -19.17 -0.37
CA SER A 300 21.81 -20.49 0.14
C SER A 300 21.65 -21.51 -0.99
N ASP A 301 21.51 -22.79 -0.66
CA ASP A 301 21.35 -23.90 -1.63
C ASP A 301 19.95 -23.97 -2.28
N ILE A 302 19.20 -22.87 -2.33
CA ILE A 302 17.87 -22.83 -2.94
C ILE A 302 18.01 -22.77 -4.45
N LEU A 303 17.27 -23.63 -5.14
CA LEU A 303 17.22 -23.65 -6.61
C LEU A 303 16.44 -22.44 -7.13
N LEU A 304 17.12 -21.60 -7.91
CA LEU A 304 16.56 -20.41 -8.56
C LEU A 304 16.89 -20.46 -10.05
N ALA A 305 15.94 -20.05 -10.89
CA ALA A 305 16.17 -19.91 -12.32
C ALA A 305 17.01 -18.65 -12.60
N GLN A 306 18.00 -18.73 -13.48
CA GLN A 306 18.81 -17.57 -13.87
C GLN A 306 18.22 -16.84 -15.08
N LYS A 307 17.49 -17.57 -15.93
CA LYS A 307 16.78 -17.03 -17.08
C LYS A 307 15.35 -17.56 -17.11
N PHE A 308 14.43 -16.75 -17.62
CA PHE A 308 13.01 -17.12 -17.74
C PHE A 308 12.73 -18.10 -18.89
N ASP A 309 13.68 -18.30 -19.82
CA ASP A 309 13.57 -19.28 -20.90
C ASP A 309 14.01 -20.70 -20.47
N GLU A 310 14.43 -20.88 -19.21
CA GLU A 310 14.87 -22.18 -18.70
C GLU A 310 13.68 -23.13 -18.46
N PRO A 311 13.82 -24.45 -18.71
CA PRO A 311 12.74 -25.42 -18.48
C PRO A 311 12.25 -25.52 -17.03
N SER A 312 13.06 -25.06 -16.08
CA SER A 312 12.69 -25.06 -14.66
C SER A 312 11.75 -23.91 -14.28
N TYR A 313 11.68 -22.87 -15.12
CA TYR A 313 10.80 -21.73 -14.93
C TYR A 313 9.41 -22.02 -15.54
N PRO A 314 8.29 -21.67 -14.86
CA PRO A 314 8.16 -20.86 -13.64
C PRO A 314 8.08 -21.67 -12.32
N LEU A 315 8.38 -22.97 -12.33
CA LEU A 315 8.36 -23.82 -11.13
C LEU A 315 9.40 -23.40 -10.09
N THR A 316 10.55 -22.89 -10.55
CA THR A 316 11.56 -22.22 -9.74
C THR A 316 11.47 -20.70 -9.93
N PRO A 317 11.55 -19.90 -8.84
CA PRO A 317 11.55 -18.45 -8.95
C PRO A 317 12.75 -17.94 -9.75
N LEU A 318 12.51 -16.93 -10.59
CA LEU A 318 13.55 -16.22 -11.32
C LEU A 318 14.38 -15.36 -10.37
N HIS A 319 15.70 -15.55 -10.40
CA HIS A 319 16.67 -14.72 -9.71
C HIS A 319 16.82 -13.39 -10.45
N LEU A 320 16.19 -12.34 -9.92
CA LEU A 320 16.35 -10.99 -10.49
C LEU A 320 17.71 -10.41 -10.12
N PRO A 321 18.24 -9.44 -10.89
CA PRO A 321 19.44 -8.72 -10.50
C PRO A 321 19.30 -8.13 -9.09
N PRO A 322 20.35 -8.20 -8.24
CA PRO A 322 20.28 -7.66 -6.88
C PRO A 322 20.00 -6.17 -6.92
N ILE A 323 19.23 -5.69 -5.94
CA ILE A 323 19.15 -4.27 -5.64
C ILE A 323 20.36 -3.90 -4.78
N SER A 324 21.05 -2.85 -5.16
CA SER A 324 22.32 -2.44 -4.61
C SER A 324 22.33 -0.94 -4.35
N PRO A 325 23.22 -0.45 -3.47
CA PRO A 325 23.45 0.98 -3.33
C PRO A 325 23.76 1.65 -4.66
N PHE A 326 23.35 2.91 -4.78
CA PHE A 326 23.65 3.75 -5.93
C PHE A 326 25.16 3.97 -6.06
N THR A 327 25.68 3.77 -7.26
CA THR A 327 27.07 4.12 -7.59
C THR A 327 27.16 5.56 -8.09
N VAL A 328 28.38 6.12 -8.07
CA VAL A 328 28.66 7.47 -8.60
C VAL A 328 28.08 7.65 -10.01
N ASP A 329 28.35 6.71 -10.92
CA ASP A 329 27.89 6.78 -12.31
C ASP A 329 26.36 6.83 -12.41
N VAL A 330 25.65 6.04 -11.59
CA VAL A 330 24.17 6.03 -11.59
C VAL A 330 23.61 7.32 -11.01
N LEU A 331 24.26 7.88 -9.99
CA LEU A 331 23.88 9.15 -9.39
C LEU A 331 24.12 10.32 -10.34
N ASP A 332 25.25 10.36 -11.04
CA ASP A 332 25.54 11.40 -12.03
C ASP A 332 24.49 11.38 -13.15
N GLU A 333 24.20 10.19 -13.70
CA GLU A 333 23.13 10.01 -14.69
C GLU A 333 21.75 10.45 -14.15
N LEU A 334 21.46 10.17 -12.87
CA LEU A 334 20.20 10.57 -12.24
C LEU A 334 20.13 12.09 -12.06
N ILE A 335 21.21 12.73 -11.60
CA ILE A 335 21.29 14.18 -11.43
C ILE A 335 21.08 14.88 -12.77
N ASP A 336 21.71 14.39 -13.85
CA ASP A 336 21.50 14.92 -15.20
C ASP A 336 20.02 14.83 -15.62
N ARG A 337 19.34 13.71 -15.36
CA ARG A 337 17.92 13.58 -15.66
C ARG A 337 17.05 14.49 -14.79
N VAL A 338 17.34 14.59 -13.49
CA VAL A 338 16.56 15.42 -12.55
C VAL A 338 16.72 16.92 -12.84
N THR A 339 17.91 17.37 -13.20
CA THR A 339 18.18 18.78 -13.56
C THR A 339 17.47 19.21 -14.84
N THR A 340 17.10 18.27 -15.71
CA THR A 340 16.30 18.56 -16.92
C THR A 340 14.80 18.75 -16.63
N ILE A 341 14.32 18.43 -15.42
CA ILE A 341 12.90 18.55 -15.05
C ILE A 341 12.50 20.05 -14.99
N PRO A 342 11.55 20.51 -15.81
CA PRO A 342 11.21 21.93 -15.90
C PRO A 342 10.72 22.52 -14.58
N LYS A 343 11.32 23.64 -14.17
CA LYS A 343 11.01 24.42 -12.95
C LYS A 343 11.21 23.68 -11.61
N LEU A 344 12.01 22.62 -11.58
CA LEU A 344 12.53 22.06 -10.33
C LEU A 344 13.58 23.05 -9.78
N GLN A 345 13.26 23.78 -8.71
CA GLN A 345 14.20 24.71 -8.08
C GLN A 345 15.16 23.95 -7.17
N MET A 346 16.30 23.55 -7.71
CA MET A 346 17.40 23.01 -6.92
C MET A 346 17.96 24.12 -6.01
N ARG A 347 17.95 23.89 -4.69
CA ARG A 347 18.41 24.89 -3.72
C ARG A 347 19.93 25.10 -3.73
N THR A 348 20.69 24.10 -4.22
CA THR A 348 22.17 24.06 -4.24
C THR A 348 22.65 23.16 -5.39
N GLU A 349 23.92 23.26 -5.78
CA GLU A 349 24.57 22.30 -6.68
C GLU A 349 24.60 20.90 -6.03
N LEU A 350 23.86 19.96 -6.63
CA LEU A 350 23.84 18.56 -6.21
C LEU A 350 24.92 17.81 -7.00
N THR A 351 25.78 17.10 -6.29
CA THR A 351 26.78 16.21 -6.90
C THR A 351 26.61 14.81 -6.34
N SER A 352 27.00 13.79 -7.12
CA SER A 352 27.01 12.39 -6.69
C SER A 352 27.81 12.18 -5.41
N GLN A 353 28.93 12.90 -5.25
CA GLN A 353 29.76 12.84 -4.05
C GLN A 353 29.02 13.32 -2.78
N ILE A 354 28.30 14.44 -2.88
CA ILE A 354 27.48 14.96 -1.77
C ILE A 354 26.38 13.97 -1.40
N LEU A 355 25.73 13.36 -2.40
CA LEU A 355 24.71 12.35 -2.16
C LEU A 355 25.29 11.15 -1.43
N LEU A 356 26.42 10.59 -1.89
CA LEU A 356 27.04 9.42 -1.26
C LEU A 356 27.44 9.69 0.20
N GLU A 357 28.02 10.86 0.48
CA GLU A 357 28.44 11.25 1.83
C GLU A 357 27.28 11.35 2.81
N LYS A 358 26.10 11.77 2.33
CA LYS A 358 24.91 11.95 3.17
C LYS A 358 23.97 10.75 3.20
N SER A 359 24.07 9.83 2.25
CA SER A 359 23.17 8.69 2.08
C SER A 359 23.77 7.34 2.48
N GLU A 360 24.67 7.34 3.47
CA GLU A 360 25.40 6.14 3.92
C GLU A 360 26.05 5.35 2.76
N ASN A 361 26.75 6.04 1.86
CA ASN A 361 27.34 5.47 0.64
C ASN A 361 26.33 4.95 -0.39
N GLY A 362 25.24 5.71 -0.62
CA GLY A 362 24.33 5.46 -1.73
C GLY A 362 23.20 4.50 -1.40
N VAL A 363 22.90 4.26 -0.13
CA VAL A 363 21.73 3.46 0.27
C VAL A 363 20.47 4.16 -0.29
N PRO A 364 19.66 3.46 -1.11
CA PRO A 364 18.54 4.05 -1.83
C PRO A 364 17.59 4.88 -0.97
N GLU A 365 17.18 4.37 0.18
CA GLU A 365 16.25 5.08 1.08
C GLU A 365 16.76 6.48 1.45
N PHE A 366 18.04 6.60 1.82
CA PHE A 366 18.65 7.88 2.16
C PHE A 366 18.97 8.74 0.93
N VAL A 367 19.31 8.13 -0.21
CA VAL A 367 19.49 8.85 -1.48
C VAL A 367 18.18 9.54 -1.88
N TYR A 368 17.05 8.85 -1.74
CA TYR A 368 15.75 9.41 -2.07
C TYR A 368 15.39 10.59 -1.17
N GLU A 369 15.62 10.44 0.14
CA GLU A 369 15.38 11.50 1.12
C GLU A 369 16.21 12.74 0.80
N GLU A 370 17.52 12.58 0.57
CA GLU A 370 18.40 13.68 0.22
C GLU A 370 17.98 14.36 -1.09
N ILE A 371 17.70 13.61 -2.17
CA ILE A 371 17.27 14.21 -3.44
C ILE A 371 15.97 15.02 -3.24
N CYS A 372 15.02 14.50 -2.47
CA CYS A 372 13.78 15.21 -2.16
C CYS A 372 14.07 16.51 -1.38
N ASP A 373 14.92 16.44 -0.35
CA ASP A 373 15.30 17.58 0.48
C ASP A 373 16.02 18.66 -0.32
N PHE A 374 16.90 18.28 -1.25
CA PHE A 374 17.57 19.19 -2.19
C PHE A 374 16.59 19.90 -3.14
N CYS A 375 15.50 19.21 -3.49
CA CYS A 375 14.39 19.80 -4.24
C CYS A 375 13.44 20.62 -3.35
N GLY A 376 13.68 20.68 -2.04
CA GLY A 376 12.90 21.44 -1.07
C GLY A 376 11.63 20.72 -0.58
N HIS A 377 11.66 19.39 -0.56
CA HIS A 377 10.49 18.54 -0.34
C HIS A 377 10.80 17.37 0.60
N SER A 378 9.79 16.87 1.32
CA SER A 378 9.96 15.79 2.31
C SER A 378 9.51 14.42 1.77
N TRP A 379 10.40 13.42 1.89
CA TRP A 379 10.16 12.03 1.55
C TRP A 379 8.96 11.40 2.30
N GLU A 380 8.86 11.63 3.61
CA GLU A 380 7.80 11.07 4.48
C GLU A 380 6.41 11.71 4.27
N GLY A 381 6.32 12.76 3.43
CA GLY A 381 5.10 13.54 3.21
C GLY A 381 4.20 13.05 2.05
N GLY A 382 3.74 13.98 1.20
CA GLY A 382 2.88 13.67 0.05
C GLY A 382 3.45 12.65 -0.94
N LEU A 383 4.75 12.35 -0.85
CA LEU A 383 5.49 11.40 -1.68
C LEU A 383 5.17 9.92 -1.36
N ALA A 384 4.91 9.58 -0.09
CA ALA A 384 4.43 8.24 0.29
C ALA A 384 3.07 7.88 -0.34
N LYS A 385 2.28 8.88 -0.77
CA LYS A 385 0.99 8.65 -1.45
C LYS A 385 1.15 8.16 -2.90
N TRP A 386 2.31 8.37 -3.53
CA TRP A 386 2.58 7.94 -4.91
C TRP A 386 3.21 6.55 -4.99
N LEU A 387 3.57 6.00 -3.83
CA LEU A 387 3.93 4.61 -3.57
C LEU A 387 2.70 3.73 -3.27
N ILE A 388 1.47 4.23 -3.44
CA ILE A 388 0.22 3.50 -3.15
C ILE A 388 -0.76 3.62 -4.31
#